data_AF-A0A5M9GQ08-F1
#
_entry.id   AF-A0A5M9GQ08-F1
#
_cell.length_a   1.000
_cell.length_b   1.000
_cell.length_c   1.000
_cell.angle_alpha   90.00
_cell.angle_beta   90.00
_cell.angle_gamma   90.00
#
_symmetry.space_group_name_H-M   'P 1'
#
loop_
_entity.id
_entity.type
_entity.pdbx_description
1 polymer ?
#
loop_
_entity_poly.entity_id
_entity_poly.type
_entity_poly.pdbx_seq_one_letter_code
_entity_poly.pdbx_strand_id
1 'polypeptide(L)'
;MNIELKNIKYYESFSEETLAFNANLYIEGKRAGFAKNDGRGGATYYMGDNKEGQELIRQAENYTKTLPDKHYPKDEYMEAFSIPMNLEHYIDDLLTDYLRKKDMEKIQKNVIKDMEKGIVFGNPMIMPGSSRRSACRLKMSCPTLKALRS
;
A
#
# COMPACT_ATOMS: atom_id res chain seq x y z
N MET A 1 -17.50 -12.69 -3.77
CA MET A 1 -16.57 -13.09 -4.85
C MET A 1 -15.14 -12.84 -4.37
N ASN A 2 -14.19 -13.74 -4.64
CA ASN A 2 -12.78 -13.53 -4.26
C ASN A 2 -11.98 -13.01 -5.46
N ILE A 3 -11.39 -11.83 -5.31
CA ILE A 3 -10.61 -11.14 -6.35
C ILE A 3 -9.21 -10.93 -5.78
N GLU A 4 -8.20 -11.40 -6.51
CA GLU A 4 -6.81 -11.37 -6.10
C GLU A 4 -5.93 -10.79 -7.22
N LEU A 5 -4.88 -10.08 -6.83
CA LEU A 5 -3.83 -9.63 -7.72
C LEU A 5 -2.60 -10.50 -7.54
N LYS A 6 -2.08 -11.06 -8.63
CA LYS A 6 -0.84 -11.85 -8.64
C LYS A 6 0.19 -11.22 -9.58
N ASN A 7 1.46 -11.52 -9.34
CA ASN A 7 2.59 -10.98 -10.11
C ASN A 7 2.62 -9.43 -10.17
N ILE A 8 2.36 -8.78 -9.04
CA ILE A 8 2.35 -7.32 -8.94
C ILE A 8 3.76 -6.77 -9.13
N LYS A 9 3.95 -5.99 -10.21
CA LYS A 9 5.13 -5.19 -10.50
C LYS A 9 4.78 -3.72 -10.25
N TYR A 10 5.39 -3.13 -9.23
CA TYR A 10 5.22 -1.73 -8.88
C TYR A 10 6.47 -0.94 -9.28
N TYR A 11 6.28 0.21 -9.92
CA TYR A 11 7.34 1.06 -10.45
C TYR A 11 7.32 2.44 -9.79
N GLU A 12 7.97 2.56 -8.64
CA GLU A 12 8.02 3.81 -7.86
C GLU A 12 8.57 5.00 -8.68
N SER A 13 9.58 4.77 -9.53
CA SER A 13 10.18 5.83 -10.35
C SER A 13 9.30 6.37 -11.48
N PHE A 14 8.20 5.69 -11.81
CA PHE A 14 7.25 6.10 -12.86
C PHE A 14 5.92 6.60 -12.28
N SER A 15 5.78 6.61 -10.95
CA SER A 15 4.59 7.06 -10.25
C SER A 15 4.67 8.58 -10.02
N GLU A 16 4.18 9.37 -10.99
CA GLU A 16 4.15 10.84 -10.87
C GLU A 16 2.98 11.30 -9.99
N GLU A 17 1.78 10.78 -10.26
CA GLU A 17 0.55 11.14 -9.52
C GLU A 17 -0.18 9.92 -8.96
N THR A 18 -0.24 8.84 -9.73
CA THR A 18 -0.92 7.59 -9.36
C THR A 18 0.11 6.46 -9.31
N LEU A 19 -0.16 5.42 -8.51
CA LEU A 19 0.71 4.25 -8.41
C LEU A 19 0.89 3.60 -9.80
N ALA A 20 2.11 3.63 -10.34
CA ALA A 20 2.43 2.94 -11.59
C ALA A 20 2.63 1.43 -11.32
N PHE A 21 1.77 0.59 -11.88
CA PHE A 21 1.82 -0.85 -11.63
C PHE A 21 1.35 -1.70 -12.82
N ASN A 22 1.73 -2.96 -12.78
CA ASN A 22 1.23 -4.01 -13.67
C ASN A 22 1.01 -5.29 -12.86
N ALA A 23 -0.17 -5.89 -12.95
CA ALA A 23 -0.55 -7.09 -12.22
C ALA A 23 -1.48 -7.99 -13.04
N ASN A 24 -1.48 -9.28 -12.72
CA ASN A 24 -2.45 -10.24 -13.26
C ASN A 24 -3.65 -10.31 -12.32
N LEU A 25 -4.85 -10.19 -12.87
CA LEU A 25 -6.11 -10.28 -12.15
C LEU A 25 -6.57 -11.74 -12.10
N TYR A 26 -6.78 -12.24 -10.88
CA TYR A 26 -7.32 -13.57 -10.61
C TYR A 26 -8.68 -13.44 -9.92
N ILE A 27 -9.67 -14.16 -10.43
CA ILE A 27 -11.02 -14.21 -9.86
C ILE A 27 -11.31 -15.68 -9.57
N GLU A 28 -11.64 -15.99 -8.33
CA GLU A 28 -11.88 -17.37 -7.86
C GLU A 28 -10.74 -18.35 -8.21
N GLY A 29 -9.50 -17.86 -8.13
CA GLY A 29 -8.31 -18.64 -8.45
C GLY A 29 -8.03 -18.83 -9.94
N LYS A 30 -8.91 -18.39 -10.84
CA LYS A 30 -8.71 -18.41 -12.29
C LYS A 30 -8.13 -17.08 -12.78
N ARG A 31 -7.23 -17.13 -13.76
CA ARG A 31 -6.68 -15.93 -14.39
C ARG A 31 -7.77 -15.28 -15.25
N ALA A 32 -8.28 -14.13 -14.82
CA ALA A 32 -9.31 -13.39 -15.52
C ALA A 32 -8.69 -12.42 -16.55
N GLY A 33 -7.56 -11.80 -16.23
CA GLY A 33 -6.91 -10.84 -17.13
C GLY A 33 -5.71 -10.16 -16.51
N PHE A 34 -5.48 -8.92 -16.92
CA PHE A 34 -4.44 -8.06 -16.37
C PHE A 34 -5.00 -6.67 -15.99
N ALA A 35 -4.33 -6.03 -15.04
CA ALA A 35 -4.57 -4.65 -14.62
C ALA A 35 -3.25 -3.87 -14.67
N LYS A 36 -3.27 -2.67 -15.23
CA LYS A 36 -2.11 -1.79 -15.36
C LYS A 36 -2.49 -0.32 -15.14
N ASN A 37 -1.55 0.44 -14.61
CA ASN A 37 -1.63 1.90 -14.55
C ASN A 37 -0.25 2.49 -14.89
N ASP A 38 -0.23 3.53 -15.71
CA ASP A 38 0.98 4.18 -16.20
C ASP A 38 1.50 5.28 -15.25
N GLY A 39 0.76 5.60 -14.19
CA GLY A 39 1.18 6.51 -13.11
C GLY A 39 1.09 8.01 -13.41
N ARG A 40 0.47 8.39 -14.53
CA ARG A 40 0.29 9.78 -15.00
C ARG A 40 -1.09 10.37 -14.66
N GLY A 41 -1.69 9.99 -13.55
CA GLY A 41 -2.98 10.56 -13.11
C GLY A 41 -4.21 10.03 -13.85
N GLY A 42 -4.16 8.79 -14.37
CA GLY A 42 -5.24 8.18 -15.15
C GLY A 42 -5.95 7.02 -14.45
N ALA A 43 -7.06 6.59 -15.05
CA ALA A 43 -7.81 5.43 -14.60
C ALA A 43 -7.01 4.13 -14.78
N THR A 44 -7.16 3.19 -13.85
CA THR A 44 -6.54 1.88 -13.93
C THR A 44 -7.15 1.08 -15.08
N TYR A 45 -6.31 0.70 -16.04
CA TYR A 45 -6.74 -0.10 -17.19
C TYR A 45 -6.73 -1.58 -16.84
N TYR A 46 -7.87 -2.24 -17.01
CA TYR A 46 -7.98 -3.69 -16.86
C TYR A 46 -8.67 -4.31 -18.07
N MET A 47 -8.20 -5.49 -18.48
CA MET A 47 -8.76 -6.20 -19.63
C MET A 47 -8.67 -7.72 -19.42
N GLY A 48 -9.71 -8.43 -19.84
CA GLY A 48 -9.74 -9.88 -19.83
C GLY A 48 -8.90 -10.48 -20.95
N ASP A 49 -8.10 -11.50 -20.64
CA ASP A 49 -7.23 -12.16 -21.62
C ASP A 49 -8.06 -12.98 -22.63
N ASN A 50 -9.15 -13.60 -22.16
CA ASN A 50 -10.05 -14.47 -22.93
C ASN A 50 -11.51 -14.05 -22.76
N LYS A 51 -12.42 -14.61 -23.58
CA LYS A 51 -13.87 -14.40 -23.44
C LYS A 51 -14.39 -14.79 -22.05
N GLU A 52 -13.92 -15.90 -21.50
CA GLU A 52 -14.25 -16.32 -20.12
C GLU A 52 -13.75 -15.31 -19.08
N GLY A 53 -12.55 -14.76 -19.28
CA GLY A 53 -11.96 -13.75 -18.42
C GLY A 53 -12.75 -12.43 -18.43
N GLN A 54 -13.24 -12.02 -19.60
CA GLN A 54 -14.12 -10.86 -19.73
C GLN A 54 -15.45 -11.06 -18.98
N GLU A 55 -16.04 -12.26 -19.05
CA GLU A 55 -17.26 -12.54 -18.29
C GLU A 55 -17.01 -12.56 -16.78
N LEU A 56 -15.88 -13.11 -16.32
CA LEU A 56 -15.47 -13.03 -14.92
C LEU A 56 -15.29 -11.58 -14.45
N ILE A 57 -14.66 -10.73 -15.27
CA ILE A 57 -14.51 -9.30 -14.97
C ILE A 57 -15.88 -8.64 -14.87
N ARG A 58 -16.79 -8.93 -15.78
CA ARG A 58 -18.16 -8.40 -15.74
C ARG A 58 -18.91 -8.82 -14.47
N GLN A 59 -18.73 -10.06 -14.04
CA GLN A 59 -19.28 -10.54 -12.78
C GLN A 59 -18.67 -9.81 -11.58
N ALA A 60 -17.34 -9.57 -11.61
CA ALA A 60 -16.66 -8.78 -10.59
C ALA A 60 -17.16 -7.33 -10.55
N GLU A 61 -17.38 -6.68 -11.69
CA GLU A 61 -17.95 -5.32 -11.76
C GLU A 61 -19.35 -5.25 -11.14
N ASN A 62 -20.19 -6.25 -11.43
CA ASN A 62 -21.53 -6.34 -10.82
C ASN A 62 -21.44 -6.55 -9.32
N TYR A 63 -20.52 -7.40 -8.85
CA TYR A 63 -20.28 -7.60 -7.43
C TYR A 63 -19.78 -6.31 -6.75
N THR A 64 -18.82 -5.61 -7.34
CA THR A 64 -18.27 -4.39 -6.72
C THR A 64 -19.29 -3.27 -6.59
N LYS A 65 -20.28 -3.19 -7.50
CA LYS A 65 -21.39 -2.24 -7.41
C LYS A 65 -22.36 -2.53 -6.24
N THR A 66 -22.35 -3.74 -5.70
CA THR A 66 -23.16 -4.11 -4.54
C THR A 66 -22.46 -3.83 -3.20
N LEU A 67 -21.16 -3.53 -3.23
CA LEU A 67 -20.39 -3.18 -2.04
C LEU A 67 -20.77 -1.77 -1.56
N PRO A 68 -20.62 -1.49 -0.25
CA PRO A 68 -20.89 -0.16 0.28
C PRO A 68 -19.98 0.88 -0.37
N ASP A 69 -20.54 2.07 -0.57
CA ASP A 69 -19.83 3.22 -1.09
C ASP A 69 -18.67 3.60 -0.18
N LYS A 70 -17.62 4.16 -0.79
CA LYS A 70 -16.47 4.65 -0.04
C LYS A 70 -16.80 6.04 0.48
N HIS A 71 -17.07 6.11 1.78
CA HIS A 71 -17.33 7.36 2.48
C HIS A 71 -16.01 8.03 2.87
N TYR A 72 -15.80 9.24 2.38
CA TYR A 72 -14.68 10.09 2.80
C TYR A 72 -15.22 11.11 3.81
N PRO A 73 -14.67 11.14 5.04
CA PRO A 73 -15.09 12.11 6.04
C PRO A 73 -14.73 13.53 5.58
N LYS A 74 -15.38 14.52 6.19
CA LYS A 74 -15.08 15.93 5.93
C LYS A 74 -13.65 16.24 6.38
N ASP A 75 -12.87 16.81 5.46
CA ASP A 75 -11.55 17.38 5.72
C ASP A 75 -11.61 18.92 5.69
N GLU A 76 -10.54 19.58 6.14
CA GLU A 76 -10.46 21.05 6.23
C GLU A 76 -10.75 21.77 4.90
N TYR A 77 -10.51 21.11 3.77
CA TYR A 77 -10.66 21.66 2.42
C TYR A 77 -11.77 21.00 1.58
N MET A 78 -12.47 19.98 2.09
CA MET A 78 -13.45 19.21 1.32
C MET A 78 -14.60 18.67 2.18
N GLU A 79 -15.84 18.86 1.72
CA GLU A 79 -17.03 18.30 2.38
C GLU A 79 -17.08 16.77 2.28
N ALA A 80 -17.79 16.14 3.22
CA ALA A 80 -17.97 14.68 3.19
C ALA A 80 -18.66 14.27 1.88
N PHE A 81 -18.05 13.34 1.16
CA PHE A 81 -18.57 12.84 -0.10
C PHE A 81 -18.43 11.32 -0.17
N SER A 82 -19.32 10.71 -0.94
CA SER A 82 -19.38 9.26 -1.10
C SER A 82 -19.14 8.94 -2.57
N ILE A 83 -18.18 8.06 -2.84
CA ILE A 83 -17.91 7.58 -4.19
C ILE A 83 -18.45 6.15 -4.30
N PRO A 84 -19.25 5.83 -5.34
CA PRO A 84 -19.70 4.46 -5.57
C PRO A 84 -18.52 3.53 -5.81
N MET A 85 -18.58 2.34 -5.22
CA MET A 85 -17.50 1.37 -5.36
C MET A 85 -17.46 0.80 -6.78
N ASN A 86 -16.32 0.97 -7.46
CA ASN A 86 -16.05 0.43 -8.79
C ASN A 86 -14.94 -0.62 -8.72
N LEU A 87 -14.86 -1.47 -9.75
CA LEU A 87 -13.82 -2.50 -9.84
C LEU A 87 -12.40 -1.91 -9.83
N GLU A 88 -12.22 -0.77 -10.50
CA GLU A 88 -10.97 -0.01 -10.47
C GLU A 88 -10.55 0.35 -9.04
N HIS A 89 -11.42 1.02 -8.27
CA HIS A 89 -11.13 1.41 -6.89
C HIS A 89 -10.83 0.19 -6.01
N TYR A 90 -11.54 -0.92 -6.23
CA TYR A 90 -11.29 -2.16 -5.51
C TYR A 90 -9.90 -2.74 -5.84
N ILE A 91 -9.46 -2.70 -7.10
CA ILE A 91 -8.12 -3.11 -7.53
C ILE A 91 -7.05 -2.21 -6.89
N ASP A 92 -7.28 -0.90 -6.86
CA ASP A 92 -6.35 0.07 -6.27
C ASP A 92 -6.22 -0.13 -4.74
N ASP A 93 -7.32 -0.43 -4.05
CA ASP A 93 -7.31 -0.75 -2.62
C ASP A 93 -6.53 -2.05 -2.35
N LEU A 94 -6.75 -3.11 -3.16
CA LEU A 94 -5.97 -4.36 -3.07
C LEU A 94 -4.47 -4.13 -3.27
N LEU A 95 -4.10 -3.30 -4.25
CA LEU A 95 -2.71 -2.94 -4.51
C LEU A 95 -2.12 -2.15 -3.34
N THR A 96 -2.86 -1.18 -2.84
CA THR A 96 -2.44 -0.33 -1.72
C THR A 96 -2.20 -1.17 -0.47
N ASP A 97 -3.08 -2.11 -0.15
CA ASP A 97 -2.91 -3.01 0.99
C ASP A 97 -1.73 -3.96 0.84
N TYR A 98 -1.46 -4.44 -0.39
CA TYR A 98 -0.27 -5.23 -0.67
C TYR A 98 1.02 -4.42 -0.45
N LEU A 99 1.07 -3.18 -0.94
CA LEU A 99 2.22 -2.29 -0.76
C LEU A 99 2.43 -1.92 0.72
N ARG A 100 1.35 -1.57 1.43
CA ARG A 100 1.38 -1.30 2.88
C ARG A 100 1.99 -2.47 3.65
N LYS A 101 1.53 -3.70 3.40
CA LYS A 101 2.10 -4.90 4.05
C LYS A 101 3.60 -5.04 3.77
N LYS A 102 4.01 -4.89 2.51
CA LYS A 102 5.40 -4.99 2.09
C LYS A 102 6.28 -3.92 2.75
N ASP A 103 5.79 -2.70 2.89
CA ASP A 103 6.54 -1.62 3.53
C ASP A 103 6.60 -1.76 5.04
N MET A 104 5.52 -2.22 5.68
CA MET A 104 5.52 -2.57 7.10
C MET A 104 6.55 -3.67 7.41
N GLU A 105 6.67 -4.70 6.58
CA GLU A 105 7.69 -5.73 6.75
C GLU A 105 9.12 -5.19 6.62
N LYS A 106 9.37 -4.26 5.69
CA LYS A 106 10.69 -3.61 5.57
C LYS A 106 10.99 -2.75 6.80
N ILE A 107 10.01 -1.97 7.25
CA ILE A 107 10.13 -1.11 8.44
C ILE A 107 10.42 -1.97 9.66
N GLN A 108 9.66 -3.05 9.89
CA GLN A 108 9.89 -3.98 11.00
C GLN A 108 11.31 -4.55 10.99
N LYS A 109 11.83 -4.97 9.83
CA LYS A 109 13.21 -5.47 9.69
C LYS A 109 14.25 -4.40 10.05
N ASN A 110 14.02 -3.15 9.68
CA ASN A 110 14.93 -2.06 10.02
C ASN A 110 14.87 -1.72 11.51
N VAL A 111 13.66 -1.67 12.09
CA VAL A 111 13.44 -1.44 13.52
C VAL A 111 14.15 -2.50 14.36
N ILE A 112 14.02 -3.78 14.01
CA ILE A 112 14.71 -4.88 14.73
C ILE A 112 16.23 -4.67 14.74
N LYS A 113 16.83 -4.29 13.60
CA LYS A 113 18.27 -4.01 13.50
C LYS A 113 18.71 -2.79 14.30
N ASP A 114 17.85 -1.78 14.39
CA ASP A 114 18.15 -0.56 15.15
C ASP A 114 17.96 -0.79 16.66
N MET A 115 17.03 -1.66 17.06
CA MET A 115 16.83 -2.09 18.45
C MET A 115 18.06 -2.78 19.05
N GLU A 116 18.83 -3.51 18.24
CA GLU A 116 20.11 -4.10 18.67
C GLU A 116 21.15 -3.03 19.06
N LYS A 117 21.06 -1.83 18.49
CA LYS A 117 22.04 -0.74 18.65
C LYS A 117 21.62 0.32 19.66
N GLY A 118 20.36 0.32 20.10
CA GLY A 118 19.83 1.28 21.06
C GLY A 118 18.31 1.27 21.17
N ILE A 119 17.76 2.16 22.01
CA ILE A 119 16.32 2.30 22.20
C ILE A 119 15.74 3.03 20.99
N VAL A 120 14.86 2.35 20.26
CA VAL A 120 14.11 2.92 19.13
C VAL A 120 12.78 3.43 19.66
N PHE A 121 12.49 4.72 19.46
CA PHE A 121 11.18 5.32 19.74
C PHE A 121 10.73 6.12 18.51
N GLY A 122 9.47 5.95 18.13
CA GLY A 122 8.88 6.61 16.97
C GLY A 122 7.50 6.02 16.68
N ASN A 123 6.56 6.85 16.22
CA ASN A 123 5.23 6.38 15.85
C ASN A 123 5.33 5.65 14.48
N PRO A 124 5.06 4.33 14.42
CA PRO A 124 5.24 3.55 13.18
C PRO A 124 4.24 3.89 12.07
N MET A 125 3.25 4.75 12.33
CA MET A 125 2.19 5.13 11.38
C MET A 125 2.48 6.39 10.57
N ILE A 126 3.69 6.94 10.64
CA ILE A 126 4.05 8.13 9.88
C ILE A 126 4.35 7.73 8.42
N MET A 127 3.43 8.09 7.52
CA MET A 127 3.55 7.91 6.07
C MET A 127 4.85 8.51 5.52
N PRO A 128 5.43 7.93 4.44
CA PRO A 128 6.68 8.41 3.86
C PRO A 128 6.46 9.80 3.23
N GLY A 129 6.77 10.86 3.98
CA GLY A 129 6.61 12.24 3.52
C GLY A 129 6.87 13.30 4.58
N SER A 130 6.64 13.02 5.86
CA SER A 130 6.96 13.98 6.91
C SER A 130 8.41 13.86 7.36
N SER A 131 9.21 14.85 6.99
CA SER A 131 10.41 15.30 7.71
C SER A 131 11.36 14.20 8.19
N ARG A 132 12.35 13.89 7.34
CA ARG A 132 13.62 13.31 7.81
C ARG A 132 14.19 14.25 8.87
N ARG A 133 14.07 13.90 10.16
CA ARG A 133 14.94 14.23 11.30
C ARG A 133 14.10 14.41 12.57
N SER A 134 13.99 13.35 13.35
CA SER A 134 13.99 13.45 14.82
C SER A 134 14.13 12.08 15.48
N ALA A 135 15.02 11.23 14.96
CA ALA A 135 15.62 10.22 15.83
C ALA A 135 16.55 10.96 16.80
N CYS A 136 15.99 11.49 17.89
CA CYS A 136 16.76 12.14 18.94
C CYS A 136 17.54 11.06 19.68
N ARG A 137 18.78 10.86 19.25
CA ARG A 137 19.71 9.89 19.84
C ARG A 137 20.11 10.39 21.23
N LEU A 138 19.40 9.98 22.26
CA LEU A 138 19.85 10.12 23.64
C LEU A 138 21.11 9.27 23.83
N LYS A 139 22.28 9.89 23.65
CA LYS A 139 23.55 9.31 24.10
C LYS A 139 23.55 9.35 25.62
N MET A 140 23.20 8.24 26.26
CA MET A 140 23.55 8.04 27.65
C MET A 140 25.06 7.77 27.74
N SER A 141 25.85 8.82 27.95
CA SER A 141 27.22 8.67 28.46
C SER A 141 27.14 8.32 29.94
N CYS A 142 27.28 7.03 30.28
CA CYS A 142 27.38 6.58 31.67
C CYS A 142 28.84 6.76 32.16
N PRO A 143 29.16 7.65 33.12
CA PRO A 143 30.54 7.98 33.48
C PRO A 143 31.20 7.04 34.52
N THR A 144 30.58 5.94 34.95
CA THR A 144 30.94 5.28 36.22
C THR A 144 31.70 3.95 36.13
N LEU A 145 32.27 3.58 34.98
CA LEU A 145 32.98 2.29 34.81
C LEU A 145 34.51 2.39 34.70
N LYS A 146 35.13 3.37 35.38
CA LYS A 146 36.59 3.57 35.38
C LYS A 146 37.30 3.39 36.72
N ALA A 147 36.63 2.84 37.74
CA ALA A 147 37.26 2.57 39.04
C ALA A 147 36.99 1.13 39.45
N LEU A 148 37.84 0.19 39.03
CA LEU A 148 38.08 -1.14 39.62
C LEU A 148 39.12 -1.90 38.77
N ARG A 149 40.30 -1.29 38.60
CA ARG A 149 41.55 -1.97 38.23
C ARG A 149 42.71 -1.23 38.88
N SER A 150 42.95 -1.58 40.14
CA SER A 150 44.16 -1.33 40.91
C SER A 150 44.34 -2.52 41.83
#